data_AF-A0A9D5LMT6-F1
#
_entry.id   AF-A0A9D5LMT6-F1
#
_cell.length_a   1.000
_cell.length_b   1.000
_cell.length_c   1.000
_cell.angle_alpha   90.00
_cell.angle_beta   90.00
_cell.angle_gamma   90.00
#
_symmetry.space_group_name_H-M   'P 1'
#
loop_
_entity.id
_entity.type
_entity.pdbx_description
1 polymer ?
#
loop_
_entity_poly.entity_id
_entity_poly.type
_entity_poly.pdbx_seq_one_letter_code
_entity_poly.pdbx_strand_id
1 'polypeptide(L)'
;MEKKGIADRVADFFSKLGSSSKSVVKLAVSSHHSTMKSESRDDFLVVMGNGPSLADTMARYGGRLSEHPLLAVNFAAATEEFFALRPCYYVMADPVFFDMSGNENLKRLRDNLLKVDWPMTLFVPFGPADETLPGNGNVNITVVRFNSLGVEGFEWLENLTFRWRRAMPRPRNVLIPALMLGLWLGYKEIYVAGADHSWTRTLEVDEDNTVISVQPHFYKDNEAEHERVRSVYRNIRLHEIIYSFYVAFKAYFAVERFARSCGAVIYNSTPGSFIDAFPRREIPER
;
A
#
# COMPACT_ATOMS: atom_id res chain seq x y z
N MET A 1 30.15 -0.52 8.75
CA MET A 1 29.20 0.15 9.67
C MET A 1 30.00 0.72 10.82
N GLU A 2 30.16 2.04 10.85
CA GLU A 2 30.90 2.75 11.91
C GLU A 2 30.13 2.66 13.23
N LYS A 3 30.82 2.43 14.36
CA LYS A 3 30.15 2.37 15.68
C LYS A 3 29.68 3.78 16.03
N LYS A 4 28.36 3.98 16.10
CA LYS A 4 27.74 5.23 16.57
C LYS A 4 28.35 5.70 17.89
N GLY A 5 28.85 6.93 17.89
CA GLY A 5 29.40 7.60 19.06
C GLY A 5 28.34 7.83 20.13
N ILE A 6 28.76 8.22 21.33
CA ILE A 6 27.82 8.55 22.43
C ILE A 6 26.89 9.70 22.00
N ALA A 7 27.44 10.72 21.33
CA ALA A 7 26.68 11.85 20.79
C ALA A 7 25.56 11.40 19.84
N ASP A 8 25.86 10.49 18.90
CA ASP A 8 24.86 9.97 17.94
C ASP A 8 23.73 9.22 18.64
N ARG A 9 24.05 8.43 19.67
CA ARG A 9 23.03 7.69 20.43
C ARG A 9 22.12 8.64 21.22
N VAL A 10 22.68 9.69 21.79
CA VAL A 10 21.91 10.73 22.49
C VAL A 10 21.02 11.47 21.51
N ALA A 11 21.55 11.87 20.34
CA ALA A 11 20.78 12.53 19.29
C ALA A 11 19.64 11.63 18.77
N ASP A 12 19.92 10.36 18.50
CA ASP A 12 18.91 9.36 18.10
C ASP A 12 17.81 9.22 19.15
N PHE A 13 18.17 9.19 20.43
CA PHE A 13 17.21 9.08 21.53
C PHE A 13 16.25 10.29 21.56
N PHE A 14 16.78 11.51 21.52
CA PHE A 14 15.95 12.72 21.52
C PHE A 14 15.11 12.85 20.24
N SER A 15 15.64 12.43 19.08
CA SER A 15 14.90 12.36 17.83
C SER A 15 13.70 11.39 17.92
N LYS A 16 13.92 10.20 18.50
CA LYS A 16 12.84 9.22 18.77
C LYS A 16 11.83 9.74 19.79
N LEU A 17 12.29 10.43 20.84
CA LEU A 17 11.41 11.03 21.83
C LEU A 17 10.49 12.08 21.20
N GLY A 18 11.05 13.03 20.43
CA GLY A 18 10.27 14.04 19.73
C GLY A 18 9.26 13.44 18.74
N SER A 19 9.69 12.44 17.97
CA SER A 19 8.81 11.70 17.04
C SER A 19 7.69 10.97 17.78
N SER A 20 8.00 10.32 18.89
CA SER A 20 7.03 9.62 19.74
C SER A 20 5.99 10.57 20.32
N SER A 21 6.42 11.72 20.85
CA SER A 21 5.51 12.75 21.37
C SER A 21 4.55 13.25 20.28
N LYS A 22 5.06 13.53 19.07
CA LYS A 22 4.22 13.91 17.91
C LYS A 22 3.22 12.81 17.57
N SER A 23 3.64 11.55 17.60
CA SER A 23 2.80 10.40 17.32
C SER A 23 1.68 10.23 18.37
N VAL A 24 1.99 10.41 19.66
CA VAL A 24 0.99 10.38 20.73
C VAL A 24 -0.06 11.48 20.56
N VAL A 25 0.36 12.70 20.24
CA VAL A 25 -0.57 13.81 19.96
C VAL A 25 -1.48 13.48 18.77
N LYS A 26 -0.90 12.99 17.66
CA LYS A 26 -1.68 12.55 16.49
C LYS A 26 -2.69 11.47 16.83
N LEU A 27 -2.29 10.48 17.64
CA LEU A 27 -3.17 9.39 18.08
C LEU A 27 -4.33 9.90 18.93
N ALA A 28 -4.09 10.88 19.81
CA ALA A 28 -5.13 11.46 20.64
C ALA A 28 -6.18 12.23 19.81
N VAL A 29 -5.75 12.89 18.73
CA VAL A 29 -6.62 13.78 17.93
C VAL A 29 -7.33 13.03 16.79
N SER A 30 -6.67 12.08 16.13
CA SER A 30 -7.11 11.57 14.81
C SER A 30 -7.27 10.05 14.75
N SER A 31 -7.01 9.31 15.83
CA SER A 31 -7.16 7.86 15.84
C SER A 31 -8.54 7.44 16.35
N HIS A 32 -9.17 6.53 15.63
CA HIS A 32 -10.48 5.97 15.95
C HIS A 32 -10.36 4.55 16.49
N HIS A 33 -11.39 4.08 17.20
CA HIS A 33 -11.48 2.67 17.60
C HIS A 33 -11.75 1.79 16.38
N SER A 34 -10.96 0.73 16.21
CA SER A 34 -11.12 -0.22 15.10
C SER A 34 -12.16 -1.28 15.44
N THR A 35 -13.12 -1.51 14.55
CA THR A 35 -14.12 -2.59 14.65
C THR A 35 -13.66 -3.91 14.04
N MET A 36 -12.49 -3.96 13.40
CA MET A 36 -11.94 -5.19 12.81
C MET A 36 -11.85 -6.31 13.84
N LYS A 37 -12.14 -7.53 13.42
CA LYS A 37 -11.86 -8.74 14.20
C LYS A 37 -10.57 -9.38 13.65
N SER A 38 -9.73 -9.90 14.55
CA SER A 38 -8.61 -10.74 14.17
C SER A 38 -8.95 -12.15 14.59
N GLU A 39 -8.84 -13.05 13.64
CA GLU A 39 -9.02 -14.48 13.85
C GLU A 39 -7.81 -15.17 13.23
N SER A 40 -7.37 -16.29 13.83
CA SER A 40 -6.30 -17.06 13.21
C SER A 40 -6.75 -17.53 11.83
N ARG A 41 -5.89 -17.36 10.83
CA ARG A 41 -6.12 -17.83 9.46
C ARG A 41 -5.08 -18.89 9.16
N ASP A 42 -5.56 -20.06 8.74
CA ASP A 42 -4.69 -21.19 8.37
C ASP A 42 -4.20 -21.06 6.90
N ASP A 43 -4.96 -20.34 6.07
CA ASP A 43 -4.53 -19.96 4.72
C ASP A 43 -3.53 -18.80 4.72
N PHE A 44 -2.80 -18.64 3.61
CA PHE A 44 -2.02 -17.44 3.33
C PHE A 44 -2.83 -16.43 2.50
N LEU A 45 -2.50 -15.14 2.65
CA LEU A 45 -3.10 -14.05 1.88
C LEU A 45 -2.20 -13.66 0.71
N VAL A 46 -2.75 -13.45 -0.48
CA VAL A 46 -2.03 -12.78 -1.56
C VAL A 46 -2.50 -11.33 -1.69
N VAL A 47 -1.57 -10.40 -1.47
CA VAL A 47 -1.78 -8.97 -1.69
C VAL A 47 -1.32 -8.62 -3.09
N MET A 48 -2.26 -8.20 -3.93
CA MET A 48 -2.03 -7.85 -5.32
C MET A 48 -1.87 -6.33 -5.42
N GLY A 49 -0.64 -5.88 -5.66
CA GLY A 49 -0.36 -4.52 -6.11
C GLY A 49 -0.74 -4.33 -7.58
N ASN A 50 -0.66 -3.09 -8.07
CA ASN A 50 -1.06 -2.73 -9.44
C ASN A 50 0.14 -2.37 -10.32
N GLY A 51 1.31 -2.92 -10.03
CA GLY A 51 2.50 -2.74 -10.84
C GLY A 51 2.42 -3.52 -12.15
N PRO A 52 3.17 -3.11 -13.20
CA PRO A 52 3.17 -3.77 -14.50
C PRO A 52 3.47 -5.27 -14.44
N SER A 53 4.26 -5.73 -13.48
CA SER A 53 4.56 -7.16 -13.30
C SER A 53 3.39 -8.01 -12.80
N LEU A 54 2.26 -7.38 -12.39
CA LEU A 54 1.06 -8.11 -12.01
C LEU A 54 0.54 -8.95 -13.18
N ALA A 55 0.55 -8.40 -14.41
CA ALA A 55 0.09 -9.12 -15.60
C ALA A 55 0.89 -10.40 -15.84
N ASP A 56 2.22 -10.34 -15.71
CA ASP A 56 3.08 -11.53 -15.81
C ASP A 56 2.81 -12.53 -14.68
N THR A 57 2.60 -12.03 -13.47
CA THR A 57 2.26 -12.87 -12.31
C THR A 57 0.92 -13.58 -12.53
N MET A 58 -0.07 -12.86 -13.05
CA MET A 58 -1.38 -13.39 -13.41
C MET A 58 -1.32 -14.38 -14.57
N ALA A 59 -0.51 -14.12 -15.60
CA ALA A 59 -0.34 -15.05 -16.71
C ALA A 59 0.29 -16.37 -16.25
N ARG A 60 1.21 -16.31 -15.28
CA ARG A 60 1.91 -17.51 -14.74
C ARG A 60 1.10 -18.24 -13.69
N TYR A 61 0.34 -17.53 -12.85
CA TYR A 61 -0.29 -18.07 -11.65
C TYR A 61 -1.82 -17.84 -11.59
N GLY A 62 -2.46 -17.32 -12.64
CA GLY A 62 -3.84 -16.80 -12.60
C GLY A 62 -4.88 -17.77 -12.08
N GLY A 63 -4.89 -19.02 -12.58
CA GLY A 63 -5.80 -20.06 -12.09
C GLY A 63 -5.52 -20.48 -10.64
N ARG A 64 -4.28 -20.33 -10.17
CA ARG A 64 -3.83 -20.68 -8.81
C ARG A 64 -4.17 -19.57 -7.81
N LEU A 65 -4.08 -18.31 -8.24
CA LEU A 65 -4.38 -17.14 -7.39
C LEU A 65 -5.83 -17.16 -6.90
N SER A 66 -6.79 -17.52 -7.76
CA SER A 66 -8.21 -17.58 -7.40
C SER A 66 -8.56 -18.62 -6.33
N GLU A 67 -7.65 -19.56 -6.01
CA GLU A 67 -7.86 -20.57 -4.97
C GLU A 67 -7.51 -20.07 -3.57
N HIS A 68 -6.84 -18.92 -3.47
CA HIS A 68 -6.38 -18.33 -2.23
C HIS A 68 -7.16 -17.05 -1.88
N PRO A 69 -7.22 -16.66 -0.60
CA PRO A 69 -7.66 -15.33 -0.23
C PRO A 69 -6.81 -14.26 -0.93
N LEU A 70 -7.48 -13.37 -1.68
CA LEU A 70 -6.86 -12.27 -2.41
C LEU A 70 -7.28 -10.91 -1.83
N LEU A 71 -6.32 -9.98 -1.81
CA LEU A 71 -6.55 -8.57 -1.51
C LEU A 71 -6.13 -7.71 -2.71
N ALA A 72 -7.09 -7.02 -3.30
CA ALA A 72 -6.89 -6.10 -4.41
C ALA A 72 -6.81 -4.63 -3.93
N VAL A 73 -6.13 -3.78 -4.67
CA VAL A 73 -5.91 -2.37 -4.29
C VAL A 73 -6.19 -1.40 -5.43
N ASN A 74 -6.37 -0.12 -5.08
CA ASN A 74 -6.47 1.01 -6.02
C ASN A 74 -7.49 0.80 -7.14
N PHE A 75 -7.05 0.81 -8.41
CA PHE A 75 -7.88 0.71 -9.61
C PHE A 75 -8.09 -0.72 -10.12
N ALA A 76 -7.79 -1.76 -9.32
CA ALA A 76 -7.95 -3.15 -9.74
C ALA A 76 -9.37 -3.44 -10.26
N ALA A 77 -10.42 -2.91 -9.61
CA ALA A 77 -11.80 -3.08 -10.04
C ALA A 77 -12.13 -2.45 -11.41
N ALA A 78 -11.25 -1.65 -11.99
CA ALA A 78 -11.42 -1.12 -13.35
C ALA A 78 -11.01 -2.13 -14.43
N THR A 79 -10.44 -3.29 -14.08
CA THR A 79 -9.94 -4.28 -15.04
C THR A 79 -10.83 -5.53 -15.11
N GLU A 80 -10.68 -6.34 -16.15
CA GLU A 80 -11.49 -7.58 -16.31
C GLU A 80 -11.02 -8.68 -15.35
N GLU A 81 -9.72 -8.70 -15.07
CA GLU A 81 -9.04 -9.57 -14.14
C GLU A 81 -9.66 -9.57 -12.75
N PHE A 82 -10.17 -8.42 -12.30
CA PHE A 82 -10.86 -8.30 -11.02
C PHE A 82 -12.06 -9.25 -10.89
N PHE A 83 -12.87 -9.37 -11.94
CA PHE A 83 -14.03 -10.26 -11.95
C PHE A 83 -13.64 -11.73 -12.09
N ALA A 84 -12.52 -12.02 -12.74
CA ALA A 84 -11.99 -13.39 -12.84
C ALA A 84 -11.42 -13.87 -11.50
N LEU A 85 -10.68 -12.99 -10.80
CA LEU A 85 -9.98 -13.32 -9.56
C LEU A 85 -10.89 -13.29 -8.32
N ARG A 86 -11.99 -12.54 -8.36
CA ARG A 86 -13.01 -12.43 -7.29
C ARG A 86 -12.39 -12.24 -5.89
N PRO A 87 -11.61 -11.17 -5.66
CA PRO A 87 -10.89 -11.01 -4.40
C PRO A 87 -11.83 -10.85 -3.20
N CYS A 88 -11.49 -11.51 -2.10
CA CYS A 88 -12.26 -11.41 -0.86
C CYS A 88 -12.05 -10.08 -0.12
N TYR A 89 -10.95 -9.38 -0.40
CA TYR A 89 -10.62 -8.08 0.21
C TYR A 89 -10.29 -7.04 -0.85
N TYR A 90 -10.65 -5.79 -0.57
CA TYR A 90 -10.30 -4.64 -1.40
C TYR A 90 -9.87 -3.46 -0.53
N VAL A 91 -8.81 -2.73 -0.90
CA VAL A 91 -8.35 -1.55 -0.15
C VAL A 91 -8.35 -0.30 -1.03
N MET A 92 -9.03 0.74 -0.55
CA MET A 92 -8.93 2.10 -1.08
C MET A 92 -8.47 3.05 0.01
N ALA A 93 -7.27 3.60 -0.14
CA ALA A 93 -6.68 4.49 0.85
C ALA A 93 -6.58 5.96 0.37
N ASP A 94 -6.52 6.18 -0.94
CA ASP A 94 -6.29 7.50 -1.52
C ASP A 94 -7.60 8.33 -1.58
N PRO A 95 -7.58 9.60 -1.17
CA PRO A 95 -8.71 10.52 -1.30
C PRO A 95 -9.36 10.55 -2.68
N VAL A 96 -8.59 10.33 -3.76
CA VAL A 96 -9.09 10.35 -5.15
C VAL A 96 -10.24 9.38 -5.37
N PHE A 97 -10.31 8.26 -4.63
CA PHE A 97 -11.38 7.27 -4.79
C PHE A 97 -12.72 7.73 -4.22
N PHE A 98 -12.71 8.73 -3.34
CA PHE A 98 -13.90 9.25 -2.67
C PHE A 98 -14.41 10.55 -3.31
N ASP A 99 -13.71 11.05 -4.33
CA ASP A 99 -14.16 12.19 -5.13
C ASP A 99 -15.30 11.75 -6.08
N MET A 100 -16.42 12.46 -6.04
CA MET A 100 -17.58 12.21 -6.90
C MET A 100 -17.41 12.81 -8.30
N SER A 101 -16.48 13.75 -8.47
CA SER A 101 -16.19 14.45 -9.74
C SER A 101 -15.12 13.77 -10.60
N GLY A 102 -14.76 12.53 -10.26
CA GLY A 102 -13.61 11.85 -10.86
C GLY A 102 -13.73 11.52 -12.35
N ASN A 103 -12.58 11.10 -12.89
CA ASN A 103 -12.39 10.73 -14.29
C ASN A 103 -13.13 9.42 -14.67
N GLU A 104 -13.09 9.07 -15.96
CA GLU A 104 -13.76 7.88 -16.50
C GLU A 104 -13.30 6.58 -15.83
N ASN A 105 -12.03 6.45 -15.46
CA ASN A 105 -11.53 5.28 -14.73
C ASN A 105 -12.18 5.13 -13.35
N LEU A 106 -12.41 6.24 -12.64
CA LEU A 106 -13.09 6.20 -11.35
C LEU A 106 -14.58 5.86 -11.50
N LYS A 107 -15.24 6.36 -12.56
CA LYS A 107 -16.62 5.98 -12.89
C LYS A 107 -16.71 4.48 -13.17
N ARG A 108 -15.85 3.96 -14.05
CA ARG A 108 -15.77 2.53 -14.37
C ARG A 108 -15.53 1.68 -13.12
N LEU A 109 -14.62 2.10 -12.25
CA LEU A 109 -14.37 1.42 -10.96
C LEU A 109 -15.63 1.38 -10.09
N ARG A 110 -16.35 2.50 -9.95
CA ARG A 110 -17.59 2.55 -9.17
C ARG A 110 -18.65 1.63 -9.74
N ASP A 111 -18.88 1.68 -11.05
CA ASP A 111 -19.86 0.85 -11.73
C ASP A 111 -19.54 -0.64 -11.60
N ASN A 112 -18.26 -1.00 -11.68
CA ASN A 112 -17.82 -2.38 -11.53
C ASN A 112 -17.98 -2.90 -10.09
N LEU A 113 -17.76 -2.06 -9.08
CA LEU A 113 -18.00 -2.45 -7.69
C LEU A 113 -19.48 -2.67 -7.38
N LEU A 114 -20.40 -2.00 -8.08
CA LEU A 114 -21.83 -2.28 -7.98
C LEU A 114 -22.23 -3.64 -8.60
N LYS A 115 -21.40 -4.19 -9.48
CA LYS A 115 -21.62 -5.49 -10.15
C LYS A 115 -21.01 -6.68 -9.39
N VAL A 116 -20.27 -6.43 -8.31
CA VAL A 116 -19.67 -7.50 -7.51
C VAL A 116 -20.76 -8.43 -6.97
N ASP A 117 -20.65 -9.71 -7.31
CA ASP A 117 -21.64 -10.76 -6.99
C ASP A 117 -21.10 -11.83 -6.02
N TRP A 118 -19.93 -11.59 -5.42
CA TRP A 118 -19.33 -12.44 -4.38
C TRP A 118 -19.10 -11.66 -3.08
N PRO A 119 -19.07 -12.34 -1.92
CA PRO A 119 -18.75 -11.69 -0.65
C PRO A 119 -17.37 -11.03 -0.69
N MET A 120 -17.32 -9.71 -0.49
CA MET A 120 -16.08 -8.94 -0.47
C MET A 120 -16.07 -7.93 0.66
N THR A 121 -14.94 -7.78 1.35
CA THR A 121 -14.75 -6.71 2.33
C THR A 121 -13.99 -5.55 1.71
N LEU A 122 -14.61 -4.37 1.70
CA LEU A 122 -13.99 -3.13 1.25
C LEU A 122 -13.43 -2.36 2.45
N PHE A 123 -12.12 -2.21 2.49
CA PHE A 123 -11.41 -1.42 3.49
C PHE A 123 -11.20 0.02 3.03
N VAL A 124 -11.66 0.96 3.84
CA VAL A 124 -11.52 2.40 3.60
C VAL A 124 -11.02 3.11 4.86
N PRO A 125 -10.26 4.21 4.75
CA PRO A 125 -9.84 4.98 5.92
C PRO A 125 -11.04 5.60 6.64
N PHE A 126 -10.90 5.93 7.91
CA PHE A 126 -11.82 6.86 8.57
C PHE A 126 -11.76 8.23 7.87
N GLY A 127 -12.93 8.90 7.74
CA GLY A 127 -13.03 10.23 7.14
C GLY A 127 -14.12 10.33 6.06
N PRO A 128 -14.01 9.58 4.94
CA PRO A 128 -15.02 9.58 3.88
C PRO A 128 -16.41 9.14 4.38
N ALA A 129 -17.44 9.86 3.92
CA ALA A 129 -18.84 9.54 4.18
C ALA A 129 -19.27 8.29 3.40
N ASP A 130 -20.21 7.50 3.94
CA ASP A 130 -20.65 6.25 3.31
C ASP A 130 -21.19 6.47 1.89
N GLU A 131 -21.88 7.59 1.66
CA GLU A 131 -22.45 7.97 0.37
C GLU A 131 -21.41 8.20 -0.74
N THR A 132 -20.17 8.54 -0.38
CA THR A 132 -19.08 8.73 -1.34
C THR A 132 -18.29 7.47 -1.60
N LEU A 133 -18.57 6.36 -0.91
CA LEU A 133 -17.81 5.13 -1.07
C LEU A 133 -18.13 4.44 -2.40
N PRO A 134 -17.11 4.06 -3.19
CA PRO A 134 -17.32 3.16 -4.32
C PRO A 134 -17.95 1.84 -3.87
N GLY A 135 -18.97 1.37 -4.60
CA GLY A 135 -19.71 0.15 -4.24
C GLY A 135 -20.76 0.33 -3.14
N ASN A 136 -21.01 1.57 -2.67
CA ASN A 136 -22.10 1.84 -1.74
C ASN A 136 -23.44 1.35 -2.32
N GLY A 137 -24.23 0.63 -1.51
CA GLY A 137 -25.48 0.00 -1.91
C GLY A 137 -25.36 -1.43 -2.45
N ASN A 138 -24.15 -1.97 -2.67
CA ASN A 138 -23.99 -3.37 -3.03
C ASN A 138 -24.03 -4.27 -1.78
N VAL A 139 -25.01 -5.18 -1.71
CA VAL A 139 -25.23 -6.10 -0.59
C VAL A 139 -24.11 -7.12 -0.40
N ASN A 140 -23.31 -7.39 -1.43
CA ASN A 140 -22.18 -8.33 -1.37
C ASN A 140 -20.92 -7.67 -0.81
N ILE A 141 -20.91 -6.34 -0.65
CA ILE A 141 -19.76 -5.59 -0.15
C ILE A 141 -19.99 -5.19 1.31
N THR A 142 -19.12 -5.66 2.18
CA THR A 142 -19.06 -5.21 3.58
C THR A 142 -17.99 -4.15 3.72
N VAL A 143 -18.36 -2.93 4.15
CA VAL A 143 -17.42 -1.84 4.37
C VAL A 143 -16.81 -1.93 5.76
N VAL A 144 -15.47 -1.87 5.85
CA VAL A 144 -14.73 -1.85 7.11
C VAL A 144 -13.77 -0.67 7.13
N ARG A 145 -13.84 0.12 8.21
CA ARG A 145 -12.98 1.31 8.37
C ARG A 145 -11.69 1.00 9.08
N PHE A 146 -10.60 1.65 8.67
CA PHE A 146 -9.29 1.52 9.31
C PHE A 146 -8.59 2.87 9.54
N ASN A 147 -7.66 2.90 10.48
CA ASN A 147 -6.84 4.09 10.74
C ASN A 147 -5.65 4.13 9.79
N SER A 148 -5.66 5.04 8.80
CA SER A 148 -4.51 5.33 7.91
C SER A 148 -3.46 6.26 8.56
N LEU A 149 -3.52 6.43 9.88
CA LEU A 149 -2.65 7.36 10.60
C LEU A 149 -1.21 6.83 10.67
N GLY A 150 -0.28 7.56 10.05
CA GLY A 150 1.15 7.28 10.13
C GLY A 150 1.80 7.77 11.44
N VAL A 151 2.43 6.85 12.18
CA VAL A 151 3.20 7.15 13.41
C VAL A 151 4.65 6.69 13.28
N GLU A 152 5.52 7.37 14.02
CA GLU A 152 6.96 7.08 14.13
C GLU A 152 7.46 7.41 15.55
N GLY A 153 8.49 6.71 16.02
CA GLY A 153 9.07 6.94 17.34
C GLY A 153 9.86 5.75 17.86
N PHE A 154 9.67 5.44 19.14
CA PHE A 154 10.19 4.20 19.71
C PHE A 154 9.43 2.99 19.19
N GLU A 155 10.15 1.91 18.88
CA GLU A 155 9.56 0.72 18.25
C GLU A 155 8.48 0.06 19.11
N TRP A 156 8.63 0.07 20.44
CA TRP A 156 7.62 -0.48 21.35
C TRP A 156 6.31 0.31 21.26
N LEU A 157 6.38 1.63 21.10
CA LEU A 157 5.22 2.50 20.98
C LEU A 157 4.55 2.29 19.61
N GLU A 158 5.34 2.27 18.54
CA GLU A 158 4.86 1.95 17.19
C GLU A 158 4.12 0.61 17.18
N ASN A 159 4.78 -0.47 17.60
CA ASN A 159 4.19 -1.82 17.61
C ASN A 159 2.94 -1.92 18.49
N LEU A 160 2.90 -1.22 19.63
CA LEU A 160 1.71 -1.18 20.49
C LEU A 160 0.52 -0.55 19.75
N THR A 161 0.74 0.58 19.09
CA THR A 161 -0.31 1.30 18.36
C THR A 161 -0.77 0.53 17.12
N PHE A 162 0.15 -0.17 16.46
CA PHE A 162 -0.15 -1.07 15.35
C PHE A 162 -0.97 -2.27 15.82
N ARG A 163 -0.63 -2.87 16.95
CA ARG A 163 -1.37 -4.00 17.53
C ARG A 163 -2.80 -3.64 17.91
N TRP A 164 -3.02 -2.40 18.35
CA TRP A 164 -4.35 -1.85 18.61
C TRP A 164 -5.06 -1.31 17.35
N ARG A 165 -4.44 -1.41 16.16
CA ARG A 165 -5.01 -0.98 14.87
C ARG A 165 -5.37 0.51 14.86
N ARG A 166 -4.65 1.29 15.66
CA ARG A 166 -4.86 2.73 15.85
C ARG A 166 -4.01 3.58 14.91
N ALA A 167 -2.94 2.99 14.37
CA ALA A 167 -2.02 3.60 13.44
C ALA A 167 -1.28 2.52 12.65
N MET A 168 -0.44 2.96 11.71
CA MET A 168 0.42 2.12 10.89
C MET A 168 1.75 2.86 10.61
N PRO A 169 2.77 2.16 10.06
CA PRO A 169 3.90 2.85 9.43
C PRO A 169 3.40 3.87 8.40
N ARG A 170 4.13 4.97 8.20
CA ARG A 170 3.68 6.07 7.32
C ARG A 170 3.24 5.55 5.95
N PRO A 171 1.93 5.60 5.60
CA PRO A 171 1.43 4.97 4.39
C PRO A 171 1.65 5.87 3.18
N ARG A 172 2.84 5.79 2.57
CA ARG A 172 3.19 6.52 1.34
C ARG A 172 2.58 5.92 0.08
N ASN A 173 2.06 4.71 0.18
CA ASN A 173 1.37 4.00 -0.88
C ASN A 173 0.31 3.09 -0.25
N VAL A 174 -0.56 2.52 -1.08
CA VAL A 174 -1.65 1.61 -0.64
C VAL A 174 -1.15 0.23 -0.18
N LEU A 175 0.08 -0.16 -0.55
CA LEU A 175 0.60 -1.47 -0.18
C LEU A 175 0.86 -1.56 1.33
N ILE A 176 1.32 -0.48 1.95
CA ILE A 176 1.50 -0.42 3.42
C ILE A 176 0.18 -0.72 4.17
N PRO A 177 -0.94 0.00 3.94
CA PRO A 177 -2.20 -0.34 4.59
C PRO A 177 -2.68 -1.75 4.21
N ALA A 178 -2.51 -2.20 2.97
CA ALA A 178 -2.91 -3.56 2.57
C ALA A 178 -2.19 -4.65 3.38
N LEU A 179 -0.87 -4.52 3.57
CA LEU A 179 -0.09 -5.46 4.39
C LEU A 179 -0.50 -5.40 5.86
N MET A 180 -0.69 -4.20 6.41
CA MET A 180 -1.15 -4.02 7.79
C MET A 180 -2.52 -4.65 8.02
N LEU A 181 -3.45 -4.47 7.07
CA LEU A 181 -4.78 -5.09 7.10
C LEU A 181 -4.68 -6.61 7.05
N GLY A 182 -3.83 -7.18 6.20
CA GLY A 182 -3.56 -8.63 6.18
C GLY A 182 -3.10 -9.15 7.55
N LEU A 183 -2.15 -8.46 8.19
CA LEU A 183 -1.68 -8.81 9.53
C LEU A 183 -2.79 -8.66 10.59
N TRP A 184 -3.60 -7.61 10.50
CA TRP A 184 -4.70 -7.37 11.43
C TRP A 184 -5.88 -8.33 11.27
N LEU A 185 -6.09 -8.87 10.07
CA LEU A 185 -7.03 -9.95 9.81
C LEU A 185 -6.58 -11.28 10.43
N GLY A 186 -5.27 -11.41 10.73
CA GLY A 186 -4.69 -12.56 11.42
C GLY A 186 -3.92 -13.54 10.53
N TYR A 187 -3.67 -13.18 9.27
CA TYR A 187 -2.85 -13.99 8.36
C TYR A 187 -1.42 -14.13 8.87
N LYS A 188 -0.90 -15.36 8.86
CA LYS A 188 0.48 -15.68 9.26
C LYS A 188 1.46 -15.69 8.11
N GLU A 189 0.97 -15.93 6.90
CA GLU A 189 1.75 -15.80 5.67
C GLU A 189 1.04 -14.83 4.72
N ILE A 190 1.80 -13.87 4.21
CA ILE A 190 1.32 -12.90 3.22
C ILE A 190 2.28 -12.86 2.04
N TYR A 191 1.78 -13.08 0.83
CA TYR A 191 2.55 -13.01 -0.40
C TYR A 191 2.21 -11.74 -1.16
N VAL A 192 3.24 -11.04 -1.65
CA VAL A 192 3.09 -9.78 -2.36
C VAL A 192 3.39 -9.94 -3.84
N ALA A 193 2.39 -9.71 -4.67
CA ALA A 193 2.46 -9.78 -6.12
C ALA A 193 2.22 -8.39 -6.74
N GLY A 194 2.85 -8.10 -7.89
CA GLY A 194 2.66 -6.83 -8.60
C GLY A 194 3.14 -5.58 -7.85
N ALA A 195 4.12 -5.71 -6.95
CA ALA A 195 4.69 -4.62 -6.18
C ALA A 195 6.11 -4.23 -6.64
N ASP A 196 6.25 -3.68 -7.86
CA ASP A 196 7.56 -3.42 -8.47
C ASP A 196 8.42 -2.41 -7.71
N HIS A 197 7.87 -1.24 -7.36
CA HIS A 197 8.62 -0.17 -6.68
C HIS A 197 9.92 0.28 -7.38
N SER A 198 10.07 0.01 -8.67
CA SER A 198 11.30 0.24 -9.44
C SER A 198 11.39 1.64 -10.08
N TRP A 199 10.66 2.63 -9.56
CA TRP A 199 10.57 3.99 -10.13
C TRP A 199 11.92 4.72 -10.20
N THR A 200 12.90 4.34 -9.38
CA THR A 200 14.25 4.91 -9.46
C THR A 200 14.99 4.54 -10.74
N ARG A 201 14.60 3.49 -11.46
CA ARG A 201 15.21 3.13 -12.75
C ARG A 201 14.94 4.16 -13.85
N THR A 202 13.86 4.92 -13.73
CA THR A 202 13.38 5.84 -14.75
C THR A 202 13.57 7.30 -14.35
N LEU A 203 14.14 7.60 -13.18
CA LEU A 203 14.34 8.97 -12.73
C LEU A 203 15.58 9.60 -13.37
N GLU A 204 15.40 10.78 -13.96
CA GLU A 204 16.45 11.57 -14.58
C GLU A 204 16.24 13.07 -14.31
N VAL A 205 17.29 13.87 -14.47
CA VAL A 205 17.22 15.34 -14.53
C VAL A 205 17.62 15.75 -15.93
N ASP A 206 16.73 16.43 -16.64
CA ASP A 206 16.95 16.82 -18.04
C ASP A 206 17.87 18.06 -18.19
N GLU A 207 18.14 18.45 -19.44
CA GLU A 207 18.98 19.61 -19.78
C GLU A 207 18.43 20.94 -19.24
N ASP A 208 17.11 21.02 -19.01
CA ASP A 208 16.44 22.16 -18.40
C ASP A 208 16.45 22.12 -16.86
N ASN A 209 17.21 21.20 -16.25
CA ASN A 209 17.30 20.96 -14.81
C ASN A 209 15.93 20.62 -14.17
N THR A 210 15.07 19.96 -14.93
CA THR A 210 13.76 19.48 -14.48
C THR A 210 13.83 17.98 -14.19
N VAL A 211 13.25 17.54 -13.09
CA VAL A 211 13.16 16.10 -12.79
C VAL A 211 12.11 15.48 -13.70
N ILE A 212 12.46 14.40 -14.38
CA ILE A 212 11.57 13.67 -15.28
C ILE A 212 11.58 12.18 -14.95
N SER A 213 10.53 11.47 -15.38
CA SER A 213 10.46 10.01 -15.32
C SER A 213 10.44 9.46 -16.75
N VAL A 214 11.57 8.93 -17.20
CA VAL A 214 11.76 8.37 -18.54
C VAL A 214 11.31 6.93 -18.58
N GLN A 215 10.10 6.67 -19.07
CA GLN A 215 9.64 5.31 -19.35
C GLN A 215 10.05 4.92 -20.78
N PRO A 216 10.98 3.96 -20.98
CA PRO A 216 11.50 3.64 -22.32
C PRO A 216 10.45 3.18 -23.33
N HIS A 217 9.29 2.69 -22.85
CA HIS A 217 8.19 2.20 -23.68
C HIS A 217 7.11 3.24 -24.00
N PHE A 218 7.14 4.42 -23.37
CA PHE A 218 6.17 5.51 -23.62
C PHE A 218 6.78 6.69 -24.39
N TYR A 219 8.11 6.80 -24.37
CA TYR A 219 8.84 7.97 -24.88
C TYR A 219 8.94 8.06 -26.41
N LYS A 220 8.41 7.10 -27.18
CA LYS A 220 8.56 7.12 -28.64
C LYS A 220 7.48 7.89 -29.40
N ASP A 221 6.27 8.13 -28.86
CA ASP A 221 5.17 8.60 -29.74
C ASP A 221 4.08 9.53 -29.12
N ASN A 222 4.31 10.28 -28.03
CA ASN A 222 3.25 11.22 -27.57
C ASN A 222 3.73 12.53 -26.88
N GLU A 223 3.76 13.61 -27.65
CA GLU A 223 4.18 14.96 -27.22
C GLU A 223 3.25 15.57 -26.14
N ALA A 224 1.95 15.28 -26.18
CA ALA A 224 0.98 15.74 -25.18
C ALA A 224 1.18 15.07 -23.81
N GLU A 225 1.72 13.86 -23.79
CA GLU A 225 2.06 13.15 -22.56
C GLU A 225 3.36 13.67 -21.95
N HIS A 226 4.34 14.03 -22.80
CA HIS A 226 5.56 14.72 -22.35
C HIS A 226 5.24 16.02 -21.62
N GLU A 227 4.31 16.83 -22.15
CA GLU A 227 3.93 18.10 -21.54
C GLU A 227 3.14 17.90 -20.22
N ARG A 228 2.32 16.84 -20.15
CA ARG A 228 1.63 16.45 -18.91
C ARG A 228 2.62 15.97 -17.84
N VAL A 229 3.55 15.08 -18.17
CA VAL A 229 4.57 14.60 -17.22
C VAL A 229 5.46 15.75 -16.76
N ARG A 230 5.93 16.59 -17.69
CA ARG A 230 6.71 17.80 -17.35
C ARG A 230 5.93 18.73 -16.43
N SER A 231 4.63 18.93 -16.63
CA SER A 231 3.84 19.81 -15.74
C SER A 231 3.64 19.25 -14.33
N VAL A 232 3.51 17.92 -14.18
CA VAL A 232 3.41 17.26 -12.86
C VAL A 232 4.71 17.36 -12.08
N TYR A 233 5.86 17.25 -12.74
CA TYR A 233 7.18 17.29 -12.08
C TYR A 233 7.87 18.66 -12.08
N ARG A 234 7.31 19.67 -12.77
CA ARG A 234 7.93 21.00 -13.00
C ARG A 234 8.47 21.67 -11.74
N ASN A 235 7.88 21.39 -10.57
CA ASN A 235 8.23 22.01 -9.30
C ASN A 235 8.68 21.02 -8.22
N ILE A 236 8.90 19.75 -8.55
CA ILE A 236 9.32 18.73 -7.59
C ILE A 236 10.82 18.55 -7.67
N ARG A 237 11.52 18.72 -6.54
CA ARG A 237 12.98 18.51 -6.50
C ARG A 237 13.30 17.03 -6.34
N LEU A 238 14.41 16.60 -6.93
CA LEU A 238 14.84 15.19 -6.90
C LEU A 238 14.95 14.65 -5.47
N HIS A 239 15.50 15.46 -4.56
CA HIS A 239 15.65 15.05 -3.15
C HIS A 239 14.30 14.82 -2.45
N GLU A 240 13.23 15.47 -2.87
CA GLU A 240 11.88 15.26 -2.31
C GLU A 240 11.30 13.92 -2.78
N ILE A 241 11.54 13.56 -4.04
CA ILE A 241 11.16 12.24 -4.59
C ILE A 241 11.94 11.13 -3.90
N ILE A 242 13.27 11.30 -3.79
CA ILE A 242 14.13 10.35 -3.07
C ILE A 242 13.71 10.24 -1.61
N TYR A 243 13.38 11.36 -0.95
CA TYR A 243 12.87 11.33 0.43
C TYR A 243 11.53 10.58 0.51
N SER A 244 10.62 10.76 -0.45
CA SER A 244 9.36 10.02 -0.52
C SER A 244 9.61 8.51 -0.61
N PHE A 245 10.55 8.09 -1.47
CA PHE A 245 10.98 6.70 -1.58
C PHE A 245 11.61 6.19 -0.29
N TYR A 246 12.52 6.95 0.32
CA TYR A 246 13.09 6.63 1.62
C TYR A 246 12.01 6.34 2.66
N VAL A 247 10.98 7.20 2.76
CA VAL A 247 9.87 7.00 3.71
C VAL A 247 9.09 5.73 3.37
N ALA A 248 8.80 5.46 2.09
CA ALA A 248 8.08 4.27 1.67
C ALA A 248 8.85 2.97 1.97
N PHE A 249 10.12 2.87 1.57
CA PHE A 249 10.94 1.69 1.80
C PHE A 249 11.22 1.46 3.29
N LYS A 250 11.51 2.52 4.05
CA LYS A 250 11.64 2.44 5.52
C LYS A 250 10.36 1.91 6.17
N ALA A 251 9.19 2.31 5.69
CA ALA A 251 7.93 1.82 6.22
C ALA A 251 7.77 0.29 6.02
N TYR A 252 8.26 -0.29 4.93
CA TYR A 252 8.23 -1.76 4.75
C TYR A 252 9.04 -2.50 5.82
N PHE A 253 10.18 -1.97 6.25
CA PHE A 253 10.93 -2.55 7.38
C PHE A 253 10.17 -2.44 8.71
N ALA A 254 9.40 -1.36 8.91
CA ALA A 254 8.53 -1.26 10.09
C ALA A 254 7.37 -2.27 10.01
N VAL A 255 6.83 -2.53 8.81
CA VAL A 255 5.84 -3.59 8.57
C VAL A 255 6.44 -4.98 8.84
N GLU A 256 7.64 -5.29 8.34
CA GLU A 256 8.33 -6.56 8.60
C GLU A 256 8.52 -6.79 10.10
N ARG A 257 9.04 -5.79 10.80
CA ARG A 257 9.27 -5.88 12.25
C ARG A 257 7.97 -6.15 12.99
N PHE A 258 6.87 -5.51 12.57
CA PHE A 258 5.56 -5.74 13.15
C PHE A 258 5.02 -7.13 12.81
N ALA A 259 5.14 -7.59 11.57
CA ALA A 259 4.77 -8.94 11.15
C ALA A 259 5.47 -10.00 12.02
N ARG A 260 6.78 -9.87 12.23
CA ARG A 260 7.56 -10.73 13.12
C ARG A 260 7.01 -10.72 14.55
N SER A 261 6.64 -9.56 15.08
CA SER A 261 6.03 -9.45 16.42
C SER A 261 4.65 -10.13 16.53
N CYS A 262 3.97 -10.33 15.40
CA CYS A 262 2.72 -11.07 15.28
C CYS A 262 2.93 -12.57 15.00
N GLY A 263 4.17 -13.04 14.86
CA GLY A 263 4.49 -14.39 14.41
C GLY A 263 4.08 -14.66 12.96
N ALA A 264 4.08 -13.61 12.13
CA ALA A 264 3.75 -13.68 10.71
C ALA A 264 4.97 -13.37 9.84
N VAL A 265 4.94 -13.84 8.59
CA VAL A 265 5.98 -13.59 7.59
C VAL A 265 5.33 -13.02 6.33
N ILE A 266 5.99 -12.03 5.74
CA ILE A 266 5.60 -11.43 4.46
C ILE A 266 6.65 -11.81 3.44
N TYR A 267 6.22 -12.31 2.28
CA TYR A 267 7.07 -12.71 1.17
C TYR A 267 6.89 -11.78 -0.02
N ASN A 268 7.99 -11.44 -0.67
CA ASN A 268 7.98 -10.72 -1.93
C ASN A 268 8.01 -11.70 -3.10
N SER A 269 6.89 -11.86 -3.77
CA SER A 269 6.70 -12.73 -4.94
C SER A 269 6.75 -11.97 -6.27
N THR A 270 7.13 -10.69 -6.24
CA THR A 270 7.17 -9.83 -7.44
C THR A 270 8.57 -9.85 -8.06
N PRO A 271 8.81 -10.49 -9.21
CA PRO A 271 10.12 -10.48 -9.85
C PRO A 271 10.63 -9.06 -10.11
N GLY A 272 11.91 -8.80 -9.83
CA GLY A 272 12.50 -7.48 -10.08
C GLY A 272 12.05 -6.35 -9.14
N SER A 273 11.17 -6.62 -8.16
CA SER A 273 10.73 -5.62 -7.18
C SER A 273 11.91 -4.99 -6.43
N PHE A 274 11.80 -3.71 -6.05
CA PHE A 274 12.80 -3.01 -5.26
C PHE A 274 12.57 -3.12 -3.75
N ILE A 275 11.43 -3.67 -3.31
CA ILE A 275 11.17 -3.93 -1.89
C ILE A 275 12.12 -5.02 -1.38
N ASP A 276 13.03 -4.63 -0.49
CA ASP A 276 14.07 -5.46 0.13
C ASP A 276 13.75 -5.86 1.58
N ALA A 277 12.67 -5.33 2.15
CA ALA A 277 12.24 -5.64 3.51
C ALA A 277 11.72 -7.07 3.69
N PHE A 278 11.32 -7.75 2.60
CA PHE A 278 10.65 -9.05 2.65
C PHE A 278 11.45 -10.11 1.86
N PRO A 279 11.63 -11.32 2.41
CA PRO A 279 12.30 -12.41 1.70
C PRO A 279 11.58 -12.77 0.40
N ARG A 280 12.35 -13.20 -0.61
CA ARG A 280 11.80 -13.66 -1.89
C ARG A 280 11.22 -15.06 -1.73
N ARG A 281 9.99 -15.24 -2.22
CA ARG A 281 9.36 -16.56 -2.33
C ARG A 281 8.29 -16.52 -3.41
N GLU A 282 8.23 -17.56 -4.22
CA GLU A 282 7.10 -17.76 -5.13
C GLU A 282 5.83 -18.09 -4.34
N ILE A 283 4.68 -17.84 -4.96
CA ILE A 283 3.39 -18.19 -4.36
C ILE A 283 3.29 -19.72 -4.37
N PRO A 284 3.04 -20.38 -3.21
CA PRO A 284 2.98 -21.83 -3.14
C PRO A 284 1.91 -22.41 -4.07
N GLU A 285 2.20 -23.58 -4.62
CA GLU A 285 1.18 -24.47 -5.18
C GLU A 285 0.50 -25.17 -4.01
N ARG A 286 -0.84 -25.26 -4.04
CA ARG A 286 -1.62 -25.98 -3.02
C ARG A 286 -1.46 -27.49 -3.18
#